data_AF-A0A1H7NAC9-F1
#
_entry.id   AF-A0A1H7NAC9-F1
#
_cell.length_a   1.000
_cell.length_b   1.000
_cell.length_c   1.000
_cell.angle_alpha   90.00
_cell.angle_beta   90.00
_cell.angle_gamma   90.00
#
_symmetry.space_group_name_H-M   'P 1'
#
loop_
_entity.id
_entity.type
_entity.pdbx_description
1 polymer ?
#
loop_
_entity_poly.entity_id
_entity_poly.type
_entity_poly.pdbx_seq_one_letter_code
_entity_poly.pdbx_strand_id
1 'polypeptide(L)'
;MTKTIKRAAAALLALAIAAGTIPVDFGAKGLISVAASAGSEDITEVGIEKEKTEEEPVIAPNTYYNYAEFNAAEPGSKPTLVLQENYNGTMTITRDDGIIDLNGFTITGYLNLQNQNDVIIVKNGSVGWLDDTSGVCTAFTQPVILINVTVYNTAFGGNRKFYYLGNTNVRSFSRESGEYEPADSTGFNAIADPVAKEGLVYNGEDQLLIDDSSFKGTFGVVPSEDERYFTYYFTRGEQESDTYVAGTVEDGVINTECAPLYAADAGEYTVYYMWDCDSECDGGVGANSFTVTIDKAVPKVTAPTANKLTYSGKAQELVAAGSSSVGKLSYSLDGKTFSEEIPTATAAGKYTVWYKVDETSNWEASEVGSIEVTVDHLYTKHEKTDATCTENGAKEDYWTNELGEFFSDNKGENKIDSSVVIPAKGHDLDTKALVWVWTETENGFDASVQIKCKTCGDIEDVKAEVKSEDNGKQTTYTATAVYGGKTYTNTKIVDNTYILGDVNGDGKINITDLTKVAAHVKGKKMLNADQIRRADINGDGSVNITDLTKLAAYVKGKKLIR
;
A
#
# COMPACT_ATOMS: atom_id res chain seq x y z
N MET A 1 9.44 -6.00 -39.75
CA MET A 1 10.74 -6.32 -39.10
C MET A 1 10.90 -5.47 -37.84
N THR A 2 11.10 -6.11 -36.71
CA THR A 2 10.70 -5.68 -35.35
C THR A 2 11.73 -4.81 -34.62
N LYS A 3 11.21 -3.97 -33.69
CA LYS A 3 11.92 -3.06 -32.72
C LYS A 3 13.16 -3.69 -32.04
N THR A 4 13.24 -5.01 -32.00
CA THR A 4 14.34 -5.81 -31.44
C THR A 4 15.68 -5.58 -32.14
N ILE A 5 15.70 -5.37 -33.47
CA ILE A 5 16.95 -5.17 -34.24
C ILE A 5 17.53 -3.76 -34.02
N LYS A 6 16.68 -2.73 -33.89
CA LYS A 6 17.12 -1.35 -33.62
C LYS A 6 17.72 -1.19 -32.22
N ARG A 7 17.19 -1.91 -31.22
CA ARG A 7 17.74 -1.93 -29.85
C ARG A 7 19.06 -2.72 -29.77
N ALA A 8 19.20 -3.82 -30.51
CA ALA A 8 20.46 -4.57 -30.60
C ALA A 8 21.58 -3.77 -31.29
N ALA A 9 21.27 -3.01 -32.34
CA ALA A 9 22.24 -2.17 -33.03
C ALA A 9 22.71 -0.98 -32.18
N ALA A 10 21.80 -0.33 -31.43
CA ALA A 10 22.15 0.75 -30.50
C ALA A 10 22.98 0.23 -29.30
N ALA A 11 22.67 -0.97 -28.80
CA ALA A 11 23.43 -1.60 -27.72
C ALA A 11 24.83 -2.03 -28.18
N LEU A 12 24.99 -2.59 -29.38
CA LEU A 12 26.31 -2.91 -29.95
C LEU A 12 27.17 -1.65 -30.19
N LEU A 13 26.55 -0.56 -30.65
CA LEU A 13 27.24 0.71 -30.88
C LEU A 13 27.71 1.35 -29.57
N ALA A 14 26.89 1.30 -28.51
CA ALA A 14 27.28 1.75 -27.18
C ALA A 14 28.40 0.90 -26.57
N LEU A 15 28.38 -0.43 -26.81
CA LEU A 15 29.42 -1.35 -26.34
C LEU A 15 30.77 -1.13 -27.06
N ALA A 16 30.74 -0.81 -28.36
CA ALA A 16 31.94 -0.51 -29.15
C ALA A 16 32.59 0.84 -28.78
N ILE A 17 31.79 1.81 -28.33
CA ILE A 17 32.28 3.11 -27.82
C ILE A 17 32.89 2.93 -26.41
N ALA A 18 32.27 2.12 -25.54
CA ALA A 18 32.78 1.83 -24.20
C ALA A 18 34.05 0.96 -24.20
N ALA A 19 34.27 0.14 -25.24
CA ALA A 19 35.44 -0.72 -25.40
C ALA A 19 36.67 -0.02 -26.02
N GLY A 20 36.57 1.27 -26.39
CA GLY A 20 37.70 2.05 -26.90
C GLY A 20 38.19 1.67 -28.31
N THR A 21 37.42 0.91 -29.08
CA THR A 21 37.79 0.47 -30.44
C THR A 21 37.46 1.49 -31.54
N ILE A 22 36.85 2.62 -31.20
CA ILE A 22 36.55 3.73 -32.11
C ILE A 22 37.08 5.03 -31.46
N PRO A 23 38.05 5.73 -32.06
CA PRO A 23 38.47 7.03 -31.55
C PRO A 23 37.40 8.08 -31.86
N VAL A 24 36.93 8.80 -30.83
CA VAL A 24 35.98 9.91 -30.95
C VAL A 24 36.72 11.19 -30.54
N ASP A 25 36.85 12.14 -31.46
CA ASP A 25 37.31 13.50 -31.15
C ASP A 25 36.14 14.47 -31.31
N PHE A 26 35.89 15.28 -30.29
CA PHE A 26 34.71 16.15 -30.20
C PHE A 26 35.02 17.53 -30.81
N GLY A 27 34.58 17.74 -32.06
CA GLY A 27 34.56 19.05 -32.72
C GLY A 27 33.19 19.74 -32.58
N ALA A 28 33.20 21.02 -32.23
CA ALA A 28 32.00 21.84 -32.07
C ALA A 28 31.24 22.04 -33.40
N LYS A 29 29.90 21.90 -33.33
CA LYS A 29 28.88 21.95 -34.39
C LYS A 29 28.60 20.59 -35.05
N GLY A 30 27.63 19.89 -34.47
CA GLY A 30 27.19 18.55 -34.87
C GLY A 30 26.71 18.47 -36.31
N LEU A 31 27.47 17.72 -37.10
CA LEU A 31 27.08 17.03 -38.33
C LEU A 31 28.09 15.90 -38.53
N ILE A 32 27.64 14.65 -38.49
CA ILE A 32 28.46 13.47 -38.74
C ILE A 32 28.36 13.15 -40.24
N SER A 33 29.49 13.19 -40.94
CA SER A 33 29.61 12.58 -42.27
C SER A 33 30.64 11.45 -42.19
N VAL A 34 30.29 10.28 -42.72
CA VAL A 34 31.19 9.12 -42.80
C VAL A 34 31.54 8.94 -44.26
N ALA A 35 32.82 9.12 -44.60
CA ALA A 35 33.40 8.64 -45.85
C ALA A 35 34.03 7.27 -45.58
N ALA A 36 33.57 6.24 -46.27
CA ALA A 36 34.22 4.93 -46.26
C ALA A 36 34.93 4.72 -47.61
N SER A 37 36.26 4.66 -47.56
CA SER A 37 37.08 4.11 -48.65
C SER A 37 37.84 2.91 -48.11
N ALA A 38 37.60 1.72 -48.68
CA ALA A 38 38.57 0.63 -48.75
C ALA A 38 38.09 -0.42 -49.76
N GLY A 39 39.02 -0.90 -50.58
CA GLY A 39 38.77 -1.72 -51.76
C GLY A 39 38.65 -3.23 -51.51
N SER A 40 38.27 -3.88 -52.62
CA SER A 40 38.51 -5.25 -53.08
C SER A 40 39.06 -6.28 -52.09
N GLU A 41 38.35 -7.40 -51.93
CA GLU A 41 38.64 -8.66 -52.65
C GLU A 41 37.58 -9.73 -52.37
N ASP A 42 37.51 -10.68 -53.29
CA ASP A 42 36.50 -11.71 -53.53
C ASP A 42 36.09 -12.60 -52.35
N ILE A 43 34.80 -12.91 -52.29
CA ILE A 43 34.34 -14.24 -51.86
C ILE A 43 33.14 -14.69 -52.70
N THR A 44 33.33 -15.86 -53.29
CA THR A 44 32.55 -16.57 -54.29
C THR A 44 31.15 -16.98 -53.86
N GLU A 45 30.21 -16.90 -54.81
CA GLU A 45 28.83 -17.40 -54.75
C GLU A 45 28.73 -18.88 -54.36
N VAL A 46 27.74 -19.19 -53.52
CA VAL A 46 27.09 -20.51 -53.47
C VAL A 46 25.62 -20.29 -53.80
N GLY A 47 25.23 -20.76 -54.99
CA GLY A 47 23.87 -20.67 -55.49
C GLY A 47 22.91 -21.61 -54.76
N ILE A 48 21.74 -21.08 -54.42
CA ILE A 48 20.52 -21.87 -54.16
C ILE A 48 19.42 -21.22 -54.99
N GLU A 49 18.85 -22.01 -55.89
CA GLU A 49 17.75 -21.66 -56.78
C GLU A 49 16.55 -21.10 -55.99
N LYS A 50 16.09 -19.90 -56.36
CA LYS A 50 14.81 -19.35 -55.89
C LYS A 50 13.71 -19.69 -56.90
N GLU A 51 12.73 -20.45 -56.41
CA GLU A 51 11.40 -20.57 -56.98
C GLU A 51 10.77 -19.18 -57.21
N LYS A 52 10.08 -19.06 -58.34
CA LYS A 52 9.45 -17.85 -58.84
C LYS A 52 8.09 -17.66 -58.16
N THR A 53 8.01 -16.77 -57.18
CA THR A 53 6.75 -16.18 -56.71
C THR A 53 6.60 -14.79 -57.30
N GLU A 54 5.48 -14.53 -57.99
CA GLU A 54 5.06 -13.19 -58.42
C GLU A 54 4.89 -12.31 -57.17
N GLU A 55 5.75 -11.30 -57.03
CA GLU A 55 5.55 -10.19 -56.10
C GLU A 55 4.65 -9.14 -56.79
N GLU A 56 3.45 -8.91 -56.23
CA GLU A 56 2.72 -7.67 -56.46
C GLU A 56 3.57 -6.49 -55.95
N PRO A 57 3.55 -5.31 -56.60
CA PRO A 57 4.46 -4.23 -56.25
C PRO A 57 4.14 -3.66 -54.86
N VAL A 58 5.03 -3.94 -53.91
CA VAL A 58 5.09 -3.28 -52.60
C VAL A 58 5.56 -1.84 -52.80
N ILE A 59 4.64 -0.88 -52.75
CA ILE A 59 4.99 0.56 -52.73
C ILE A 59 5.58 0.90 -51.35
N ALA A 60 6.83 1.35 -51.33
CA ALA A 60 7.52 1.76 -50.11
C ALA A 60 6.93 3.06 -49.51
N PRO A 61 6.82 3.19 -48.16
CA PRO A 61 6.35 4.42 -47.52
C PRO A 61 7.43 5.51 -47.60
N ASN A 62 7.02 6.72 -48.00
CA ASN A 62 7.81 7.96 -48.12
C ASN A 62 8.75 8.09 -49.33
N THR A 63 8.25 7.78 -50.53
CA THR A 63 8.88 8.30 -51.75
C THR A 63 8.34 9.69 -52.00
N TYR A 64 9.10 10.74 -51.64
CA TYR A 64 8.73 12.11 -51.96
C TYR A 64 9.12 12.39 -53.41
N TYR A 65 8.14 12.84 -54.20
CA TYR A 65 8.35 13.13 -55.61
C TYR A 65 8.85 14.57 -55.76
N ASN A 66 9.85 14.80 -56.60
CA ASN A 66 10.12 16.14 -57.12
C ASN A 66 9.09 16.50 -58.21
N TYR A 67 9.05 17.75 -58.65
CA TYR A 67 8.04 18.22 -59.61
C TYR A 67 7.96 17.37 -60.90
N ALA A 68 9.11 16.95 -61.45
CA ALA A 68 9.15 16.14 -62.67
C ALA A 68 8.65 14.71 -62.41
N GLU A 69 9.06 14.12 -61.29
CA GLU A 69 8.61 12.79 -60.87
C GLU A 69 7.12 12.78 -60.56
N PHE A 70 6.60 13.82 -59.90
CA PHE A 70 5.20 13.93 -59.52
C PHE A 70 4.30 13.90 -60.75
N ASN A 71 4.63 14.68 -61.78
CA ASN A 71 3.89 14.67 -63.04
C ASN A 71 4.03 13.35 -63.81
N ALA A 72 5.17 12.66 -63.70
CA ALA A 72 5.46 11.41 -64.41
C ALA A 72 4.98 10.13 -63.70
N ALA A 73 4.39 10.23 -62.50
CA ALA A 73 3.91 9.09 -61.73
C ALA A 73 2.84 8.26 -62.49
N GLU A 74 2.52 7.05 -62.04
CA GLU A 74 1.47 6.24 -62.68
C GLU A 74 0.08 6.84 -62.43
N PRO A 75 -0.84 6.93 -63.41
CA PRO A 75 -2.20 7.45 -63.20
C PRO A 75 -2.92 6.74 -62.04
N GLY A 76 -3.54 7.48 -61.13
CA GLY A 76 -4.26 6.94 -59.96
C GLY A 76 -3.37 6.57 -58.76
N SER A 77 -2.05 6.77 -58.84
CA SER A 77 -1.10 6.41 -57.78
C SER A 77 -1.04 7.40 -56.61
N LYS A 78 -1.81 8.51 -56.64
CA LYS A 78 -1.90 9.55 -55.61
C LYS A 78 -0.54 9.94 -54.99
N PRO A 79 0.47 10.34 -55.81
CA PRO A 79 1.81 10.65 -55.31
C PRO A 79 1.81 11.89 -54.39
N THR A 80 2.90 12.09 -53.64
CA THR A 80 3.12 13.31 -52.84
C THR A 80 4.36 14.06 -53.32
N LEU A 81 4.16 15.27 -53.87
CA LEU A 81 5.20 16.26 -54.14
C LEU A 81 5.54 17.01 -52.85
N VAL A 82 6.82 17.11 -52.51
CA VAL A 82 7.27 17.93 -51.36
C VAL A 82 8.27 18.98 -51.84
N LEU A 83 7.93 20.24 -51.65
CA LEU A 83 8.81 21.35 -51.98
C LEU A 83 9.98 21.42 -50.99
N GLN A 84 11.20 21.52 -51.49
CA GLN A 84 12.42 21.57 -50.66
C GLN A 84 13.00 22.99 -50.55
N GLU A 85 12.52 23.93 -51.37
CA GLU A 85 12.93 25.32 -51.41
C GLU A 85 11.86 26.21 -52.07
N ASN A 86 11.99 27.54 -51.96
CA ASN A 86 11.08 28.44 -52.67
C ASN A 86 11.20 28.27 -54.19
N TYR A 87 10.07 28.22 -54.89
CA TYR A 87 10.03 28.06 -56.34
C TYR A 87 9.64 29.38 -57.01
N ASN A 88 10.53 29.89 -57.87
CA ASN A 88 10.30 31.12 -58.61
C ASN A 88 9.89 30.82 -60.06
N GLY A 89 8.64 31.12 -60.41
CA GLY A 89 8.09 30.90 -61.75
C GLY A 89 6.81 30.07 -61.73
N THR A 90 6.43 29.55 -62.90
CA THR A 90 5.21 28.74 -63.07
C THR A 90 5.51 27.25 -62.86
N MET A 91 4.68 26.60 -62.06
CA MET A 91 4.63 25.16 -61.84
C MET A 91 3.32 24.64 -62.42
N THR A 92 3.36 23.67 -63.34
CA THR A 92 2.16 23.13 -64.00
C THR A 92 1.99 21.67 -63.66
N ILE A 93 0.87 21.36 -63.00
CA ILE A 93 0.48 20.03 -62.57
C ILE A 93 -0.49 19.49 -63.60
N THR A 94 -0.05 18.49 -64.35
CA THR A 94 -0.76 17.92 -65.51
C THR A 94 -1.58 16.67 -65.17
N ARG A 95 -1.57 16.26 -63.91
CA ARG A 95 -2.24 15.05 -63.42
C ARG A 95 -3.59 15.37 -62.81
N ASP A 96 -4.38 14.31 -62.63
CA ASP A 96 -5.70 14.38 -62.01
C ASP A 96 -5.65 14.26 -60.48
N ASP A 97 -4.62 13.63 -59.91
CA ASP A 97 -4.58 13.23 -58.51
C ASP A 97 -3.24 13.51 -57.82
N GLY A 98 -3.26 13.62 -56.48
CA GLY A 98 -2.06 13.67 -55.64
C GLY A 98 -2.02 14.83 -54.65
N ILE A 99 -0.95 14.85 -53.84
CA ILE A 99 -0.72 15.85 -52.79
C ILE A 99 0.50 16.69 -53.12
N ILE A 100 0.37 18.01 -53.00
CA ILE A 100 1.44 19.00 -53.14
C ILE A 100 1.67 19.62 -51.77
N ASP A 101 2.68 19.14 -51.05
CA ASP A 101 3.14 19.74 -49.80
C ASP A 101 4.18 20.83 -50.11
N LEU A 102 3.80 22.08 -49.87
CA LEU A 102 4.69 23.22 -50.02
C LEU A 102 5.71 23.30 -48.88
N ASN A 103 5.56 22.51 -47.80
CA ASN A 103 6.55 22.33 -46.73
C ASN A 103 7.07 23.65 -46.13
N GLY A 104 6.19 24.63 -45.96
CA GLY A 104 6.47 25.98 -45.47
C GLY A 104 7.05 26.95 -46.51
N PHE A 105 7.35 26.48 -47.73
CA PHE A 105 7.92 27.28 -48.80
C PHE A 105 6.87 27.99 -49.66
N THR A 106 7.35 28.88 -50.52
CA THR A 106 6.53 29.71 -51.40
C THR A 106 6.78 29.41 -52.87
N ILE A 107 5.70 29.21 -53.64
CA ILE A 107 5.69 29.33 -55.09
C ILE A 107 5.38 30.78 -55.42
N THR A 108 6.34 31.58 -55.88
CA THR A 108 6.12 33.03 -56.09
C THR A 108 5.42 33.37 -57.41
N GLY A 109 5.43 32.44 -58.38
CA GLY A 109 4.69 32.55 -59.65
C GLY A 109 3.36 31.80 -59.62
N TYR A 110 3.04 31.11 -60.72
CA TYR A 110 1.78 30.40 -60.88
C TYR A 110 1.89 28.92 -60.45
N LEU A 111 0.91 28.44 -59.69
CA LEU A 111 0.64 27.01 -59.54
C LEU A 111 -0.59 26.68 -60.40
N ASN A 112 -0.35 26.07 -61.55
CA ASN A 112 -1.38 25.70 -62.52
C ASN A 112 -1.79 24.24 -62.33
N LEU A 113 -3.05 24.00 -61.98
CA LEU A 113 -3.60 22.68 -61.71
C LEU A 113 -4.52 22.26 -62.85
N GLN A 114 -4.18 21.18 -63.56
CA GLN A 114 -4.90 20.72 -64.75
C GLN A 114 -5.69 19.43 -64.52
N ASN A 115 -6.15 19.18 -63.29
CA ASN A 115 -6.99 18.03 -62.96
C ASN A 115 -8.39 18.12 -63.60
N GLN A 116 -8.77 17.05 -64.27
CA GLN A 116 -10.02 16.82 -65.02
C GLN A 116 -10.87 15.68 -64.46
N ASN A 117 -10.25 14.69 -63.81
CA ASN A 117 -10.95 13.47 -63.36
C ASN A 117 -10.95 13.25 -61.84
N ASP A 118 -9.99 13.82 -61.10
CA ASP A 118 -9.84 13.60 -59.65
C ASP A 118 -9.38 14.88 -58.93
N VAL A 119 -9.13 14.80 -57.63
CA VAL A 119 -8.83 15.93 -56.74
C VAL A 119 -7.33 16.08 -56.51
N ILE A 120 -6.85 17.33 -56.57
CA ILE A 120 -5.51 17.71 -56.12
C ILE A 120 -5.59 18.39 -54.75
N ILE A 121 -4.69 17.99 -53.84
CA ILE A 121 -4.52 18.61 -52.52
C ILE A 121 -3.24 19.46 -52.52
N VAL A 122 -3.31 20.70 -52.05
CA VAL A 122 -2.15 21.57 -51.83
C VAL A 122 -2.09 21.95 -50.36
N LYS A 123 -0.94 21.78 -49.69
CA LYS A 123 -0.84 22.06 -48.25
C LYS A 123 0.44 22.79 -47.82
N ASN A 124 0.36 23.43 -46.66
CA ASN A 124 1.46 23.97 -45.86
C ASN A 124 2.42 24.92 -46.59
N GLY A 125 2.00 26.13 -46.95
CA GLY A 125 2.92 27.10 -47.54
C GLY A 125 2.24 28.27 -48.20
N SER A 126 2.86 28.85 -49.22
CA SER A 126 2.30 30.00 -49.93
C SER A 126 2.38 29.87 -51.46
N VAL A 127 1.36 30.40 -52.14
CA VAL A 127 1.28 30.44 -53.60
C VAL A 127 0.99 31.87 -54.04
N GLY A 128 1.80 32.39 -54.96
CA GLY A 128 1.69 33.72 -55.53
C GLY A 128 0.42 33.86 -56.37
N TRP A 129 0.26 32.95 -57.34
CA TRP A 129 -0.91 32.86 -58.19
C TRP A 129 -1.39 31.41 -58.28
N LEU A 130 -2.63 31.13 -57.91
CA LEU A 130 -3.24 29.82 -58.12
C LEU A 130 -4.07 29.86 -59.41
N ASP A 131 -3.79 28.91 -60.30
CA ASP A 131 -4.37 28.71 -61.63
C ASP A 131 -4.27 29.91 -62.59
N ASP A 132 -3.51 29.77 -63.67
CA ASP A 132 -3.61 30.58 -64.90
C ASP A 132 -3.70 29.62 -66.09
N THR A 133 -4.92 29.37 -66.55
CA THR A 133 -5.12 28.50 -67.72
C THR A 133 -5.19 29.26 -69.03
N SER A 134 -4.93 30.58 -69.05
CA SER A 134 -4.98 31.37 -70.28
C SER A 134 -6.28 31.16 -71.09
N GLY A 135 -7.42 30.95 -70.42
CA GLY A 135 -8.75 30.81 -71.03
C GLY A 135 -9.20 29.39 -71.39
N VAL A 136 -8.50 28.33 -70.97
CA VAL A 136 -8.89 26.91 -71.23
C VAL A 136 -9.57 26.23 -70.03
N CYS A 137 -9.95 26.99 -69.00
CA CYS A 137 -10.46 26.48 -67.72
C CYS A 137 -11.74 25.63 -67.76
N THR A 138 -12.52 25.63 -68.84
CA THR A 138 -13.73 24.80 -68.91
C THR A 138 -13.43 23.30 -68.95
N ALA A 139 -12.19 22.90 -69.26
CA ALA A 139 -11.78 21.51 -69.27
C ALA A 139 -11.34 20.97 -67.89
N PHE A 140 -11.04 21.85 -66.94
CA PHE A 140 -10.42 21.47 -65.66
C PHE A 140 -11.33 21.84 -64.48
N THR A 141 -12.48 21.17 -64.38
CA THR A 141 -13.55 21.53 -63.44
C THR A 141 -13.46 20.83 -62.09
N GLN A 142 -12.54 19.87 -61.94
CA GLN A 142 -12.49 19.07 -60.71
C GLN A 142 -11.98 19.85 -59.52
N PRO A 143 -12.44 19.48 -58.31
CA PRO A 143 -12.10 20.25 -57.13
C PRO A 143 -10.61 20.25 -56.77
N VAL A 144 -10.22 21.31 -56.07
CA VAL A 144 -8.89 21.46 -55.46
C VAL A 144 -9.07 21.72 -53.96
N ILE A 145 -8.27 21.04 -53.13
CA ILE A 145 -8.29 21.20 -51.68
C ILE A 145 -7.01 21.93 -51.23
N LEU A 146 -7.14 23.02 -50.47
CA LEU A 146 -6.03 23.77 -49.89
C LEU A 146 -6.01 23.64 -48.37
N ILE A 147 -4.87 23.34 -47.76
CA ILE A 147 -4.73 23.13 -46.30
C ILE A 147 -3.55 23.93 -45.75
N ASN A 148 -3.78 24.88 -44.83
CA ASN A 148 -2.75 25.80 -44.32
C ASN A 148 -1.94 26.52 -45.44
N VAL A 149 -2.62 26.97 -46.50
CA VAL A 149 -1.98 27.66 -47.64
C VAL A 149 -2.34 29.13 -47.65
N THR A 150 -1.37 30.02 -47.87
CA THR A 150 -1.65 31.42 -48.24
C THR A 150 -1.59 31.59 -49.75
N VAL A 151 -2.73 31.86 -50.37
CA VAL A 151 -2.82 32.19 -51.80
C VAL A 151 -2.94 33.71 -51.94
N TYR A 152 -1.94 34.33 -52.57
CA TYR A 152 -1.90 35.78 -52.73
C TYR A 152 -2.84 36.27 -53.82
N ASN A 153 -2.94 35.54 -54.92
CA ASN A 153 -3.82 35.85 -56.04
C ASN A 153 -4.39 34.55 -56.63
N THR A 154 -5.61 34.63 -57.13
CA THR A 154 -6.24 33.55 -57.91
C THR A 154 -6.61 34.09 -59.28
N ALA A 155 -6.26 33.38 -60.35
CA ALA A 155 -6.69 33.71 -61.70
C ALA A 155 -7.83 32.76 -62.10
N PHE A 156 -9.01 33.30 -62.41
CA PHE A 156 -10.19 32.48 -62.71
C PHE A 156 -10.58 32.55 -64.18
N GLY A 157 -10.71 31.38 -64.79
CA GLY A 157 -11.78 31.07 -65.74
C GLY A 157 -12.49 29.81 -65.22
N GLY A 158 -13.80 29.61 -65.45
CA GLY A 158 -14.47 28.30 -65.26
C GLY A 158 -15.02 27.93 -63.87
N ASN A 159 -15.81 26.83 -63.85
CA ASN A 159 -16.68 26.34 -62.76
C ASN A 159 -15.96 25.47 -61.69
N ARG A 160 -14.65 25.62 -61.49
CA ARG A 160 -13.88 24.79 -60.55
C ARG A 160 -14.19 25.16 -59.09
N LYS A 161 -14.40 24.13 -58.26
CA LYS A 161 -14.60 24.30 -56.81
C LYS A 161 -13.25 24.25 -56.07
N PHE A 162 -13.06 25.17 -55.12
CA PHE A 162 -11.92 25.14 -54.19
C PHE A 162 -12.43 24.94 -52.77
N TYR A 163 -11.81 24.01 -52.05
CA TYR A 163 -12.05 23.75 -50.65
C TYR A 163 -10.84 24.21 -49.84
N TYR A 164 -11.05 24.93 -48.75
CA TYR A 164 -9.96 25.53 -47.95
C TYR A 164 -10.07 25.05 -46.50
N LEU A 165 -8.97 24.58 -45.91
CA LEU A 165 -8.88 24.05 -44.55
C LEU A 165 -7.74 24.67 -43.74
N GLY A 166 -7.86 24.64 -42.42
CA GLY A 166 -6.85 25.18 -41.50
C GLY A 166 -6.63 26.69 -41.64
N ASN A 167 -5.40 27.16 -41.45
CA ASN A 167 -5.02 28.58 -41.56
C ASN A 167 -4.90 29.06 -43.03
N THR A 168 -5.76 28.55 -43.92
CA THR A 168 -5.73 28.91 -45.33
C THR A 168 -6.31 30.32 -45.55
N ASN A 169 -5.62 31.13 -46.34
CA ASN A 169 -6.02 32.50 -46.65
C ASN A 169 -5.89 32.75 -48.15
N VAL A 170 -7.00 33.16 -48.79
CA VAL A 170 -7.02 33.56 -50.20
C VAL A 170 -7.27 35.06 -50.28
N ARG A 171 -6.27 35.82 -50.71
CA ARG A 171 -6.25 37.28 -50.54
C ARG A 171 -6.94 38.06 -51.66
N SER A 172 -6.93 37.56 -52.90
CA SER A 172 -7.51 38.29 -54.03
C SER A 172 -8.00 37.35 -55.15
N PHE A 173 -9.07 37.77 -55.83
CA PHE A 173 -9.66 37.11 -57.00
C PHE A 173 -9.58 38.05 -58.21
N SER A 174 -9.00 37.62 -59.34
CA SER A 174 -9.05 38.40 -60.58
C SER A 174 -10.38 38.16 -61.31
N ARG A 175 -11.17 39.22 -61.48
CA ARG A 175 -12.43 39.25 -62.26
C ARG A 175 -12.18 38.77 -63.70
N GLU A 176 -12.88 37.72 -64.14
CA GLU A 176 -13.50 37.63 -65.47
C GLU A 176 -14.45 36.41 -65.61
N SER A 177 -15.75 36.68 -65.76
CA SER A 177 -16.79 35.81 -66.35
C SER A 177 -17.28 34.52 -65.65
N GLY A 178 -17.72 34.62 -64.39
CA GLY A 178 -18.65 33.64 -63.79
C GLY A 178 -19.72 34.35 -62.98
N GLU A 179 -20.97 33.89 -63.03
CA GLU A 179 -22.02 34.34 -62.09
C GLU A 179 -21.56 34.07 -60.66
N TYR A 180 -21.76 35.05 -59.79
CA TYR A 180 -21.26 35.06 -58.44
C TYR A 180 -22.44 34.75 -57.50
N GLU A 181 -22.47 33.55 -56.95
CA GLU A 181 -23.14 33.33 -55.67
C GLU A 181 -22.11 33.69 -54.58
N PRO A 182 -22.24 34.86 -53.92
CA PRO A 182 -21.42 35.14 -52.75
C PRO A 182 -21.66 34.03 -51.73
N ALA A 183 -20.62 33.62 -50.99
CA ALA A 183 -20.79 32.78 -49.81
C ALA A 183 -21.77 33.46 -48.84
N ASP A 184 -23.04 33.11 -48.95
CA ASP A 184 -24.17 33.71 -48.29
C ASP A 184 -24.32 33.04 -46.93
N SER A 185 -23.62 33.54 -45.91
CA SER A 185 -23.91 33.24 -44.50
C SER A 185 -23.88 31.78 -44.05
N THR A 186 -23.65 30.82 -44.94
CA THR A 186 -23.37 29.41 -44.66
C THR A 186 -21.86 29.26 -44.72
N GLY A 187 -21.20 29.72 -43.65
CA GLY A 187 -19.79 29.41 -43.42
C GLY A 187 -19.62 27.91 -43.41
N PHE A 188 -19.23 27.33 -44.55
CA PHE A 188 -18.88 25.92 -44.63
C PHE A 188 -17.53 25.75 -43.96
N ASN A 189 -17.58 25.43 -42.67
CA ASN A 189 -16.45 25.08 -41.84
C ASN A 189 -15.71 23.90 -42.47
N ALA A 190 -14.39 24.06 -42.59
CA ALA A 190 -13.49 23.00 -42.96
C ALA A 190 -13.63 21.81 -41.99
N ILE A 191 -13.99 20.68 -42.58
CA ILE A 191 -13.97 19.34 -42.01
C ILE A 191 -12.50 18.90 -41.97
N ALA A 192 -11.82 19.07 -40.83
CA ALA A 192 -10.46 18.55 -40.64
C ALA A 192 -10.51 17.22 -39.91
N ASP A 193 -9.71 16.26 -40.38
CA ASP A 193 -9.50 15.00 -39.66
C ASP A 193 -8.97 15.31 -38.24
N PRO A 194 -9.47 14.62 -37.21
CA PRO A 194 -9.02 14.84 -35.85
C PRO A 194 -7.54 14.51 -35.72
N VAL A 195 -6.80 15.32 -34.96
CA VAL A 195 -5.37 15.11 -34.74
C VAL A 195 -5.15 14.44 -33.39
N ALA A 196 -4.33 13.40 -33.38
CA ALA A 196 -3.87 12.73 -32.17
C ALA A 196 -3.22 13.72 -31.20
N LYS A 197 -3.62 13.68 -29.93
CA LYS A 197 -2.94 14.48 -28.90
C LYS A 197 -1.66 13.79 -28.48
N GLU A 198 -0.54 14.52 -28.54
CA GLU A 198 0.77 13.99 -28.18
C GLU A 198 1.14 14.27 -26.71
N GLY A 199 2.00 13.42 -26.15
CA GLY A 199 2.63 13.65 -24.84
C GLY A 199 1.70 13.49 -23.64
N LEU A 200 0.62 12.72 -23.77
CA LEU A 200 -0.26 12.41 -22.65
C LEU A 200 0.43 11.45 -21.68
N VAL A 201 0.34 11.75 -20.39
CA VAL A 201 0.83 10.92 -19.28
C VAL A 201 -0.29 10.79 -18.27
N TYR A 202 -0.50 9.60 -17.71
CA TYR A 202 -1.52 9.39 -16.69
C TYR A 202 -1.37 10.39 -15.53
N ASN A 203 -2.47 11.07 -15.19
CA ASN A 203 -2.51 12.08 -14.13
C ASN A 203 -3.67 11.89 -13.15
N GLY A 204 -4.44 10.82 -13.29
CA GLY A 204 -5.61 10.50 -12.44
C GLY A 204 -6.92 11.15 -12.87
N GLU A 205 -6.94 11.92 -13.96
CA GLU A 205 -8.12 12.57 -14.52
C GLU A 205 -8.37 12.10 -15.96
N ASP A 206 -9.60 12.28 -16.44
CA ASP A 206 -10.00 12.01 -17.81
C ASP A 206 -9.23 12.92 -18.79
N GLN A 207 -8.54 12.33 -19.77
CA GLN A 207 -7.70 13.06 -20.73
C GLN A 207 -8.23 12.95 -22.16
N LEU A 208 -8.56 14.09 -22.76
CA LEU A 208 -8.97 14.19 -24.17
C LEU A 208 -7.87 13.64 -25.09
N LEU A 209 -8.21 12.67 -25.93
CA LEU A 209 -7.28 11.94 -26.81
C LEU A 209 -6.91 12.71 -28.09
N ILE A 210 -7.62 13.78 -28.41
CA ILE A 210 -7.38 14.58 -29.61
C ILE A 210 -7.04 16.02 -29.26
N ASP A 211 -6.29 16.69 -30.14
CA ASP A 211 -5.88 18.07 -29.95
C ASP A 211 -7.12 18.99 -29.92
N ASP A 212 -7.20 19.90 -28.94
CA ASP A 212 -8.35 20.80 -28.74
C ASP A 212 -8.47 21.84 -29.88
N SER A 213 -7.36 22.12 -30.56
CA SER A 213 -7.33 22.97 -31.74
C SER A 213 -8.02 22.33 -32.94
N SER A 214 -8.12 20.99 -32.98
CA SER A 214 -8.91 20.25 -33.98
C SER A 214 -10.41 20.57 -33.89
N PHE A 215 -10.89 20.99 -32.71
CA PHE A 215 -12.30 21.30 -32.44
C PHE A 215 -12.69 22.76 -32.69
N LYS A 216 -11.74 23.65 -33.01
CA LYS A 216 -12.02 25.09 -33.17
C LYS A 216 -12.70 25.47 -34.49
N GLY A 217 -12.95 24.50 -35.37
CA GLY A 217 -14.01 24.60 -36.38
C GLY A 217 -15.32 24.16 -35.74
N THR A 218 -16.24 25.08 -35.50
CA THR A 218 -17.53 24.82 -34.84
C THR A 218 -18.28 23.68 -35.54
N PHE A 219 -18.53 22.57 -34.84
CA PHE A 219 -19.55 21.59 -35.21
C PHE A 219 -20.93 22.18 -34.92
N GLY A 220 -21.75 22.37 -35.95
CA GLY A 220 -23.12 22.85 -35.80
C GLY A 220 -23.90 22.97 -37.12
N VAL A 221 -24.77 21.98 -37.36
CA VAL A 221 -26.10 22.02 -38.03
C VAL A 221 -26.25 22.71 -39.42
N VAL A 222 -26.14 21.90 -40.49
CA VAL A 222 -27.10 21.56 -41.60
C VAL A 222 -28.44 22.38 -41.68
N PRO A 223 -29.05 22.83 -42.83
CA PRO A 223 -29.13 22.19 -44.17
C PRO A 223 -28.97 23.09 -45.42
N SER A 224 -28.48 22.49 -46.51
CA SER A 224 -29.13 22.57 -47.82
C SER A 224 -29.27 21.14 -48.32
N GLU A 225 -30.46 20.56 -48.13
CA GLU A 225 -30.96 19.22 -48.53
C GLU A 225 -30.12 17.95 -48.21
N ASP A 226 -28.80 18.02 -47.95
CA ASP A 226 -27.94 16.89 -47.62
C ASP A 226 -27.41 16.97 -46.19
N GLU A 227 -27.94 16.14 -45.28
CA GLU A 227 -27.47 16.05 -43.90
C GLU A 227 -26.17 15.26 -43.84
N ARG A 228 -25.08 15.91 -43.41
CA ARG A 228 -23.77 15.27 -43.18
C ARG A 228 -23.50 15.15 -41.69
N TYR A 229 -23.16 13.94 -41.24
CA TYR A 229 -22.87 13.61 -39.85
C TYR A 229 -21.38 13.30 -39.66
N PHE A 230 -20.83 13.63 -38.49
CA PHE A 230 -19.48 13.24 -38.10
C PHE A 230 -19.53 12.45 -36.79
N THR A 231 -18.98 11.24 -36.81
CA THR A 231 -19.00 10.34 -35.66
C THR A 231 -17.58 9.95 -35.28
N TYR A 232 -17.29 9.94 -33.99
CA TYR A 232 -16.04 9.45 -33.42
C TYR A 232 -16.31 8.43 -32.32
N TYR A 233 -15.38 7.49 -32.14
CA TYR A 233 -15.29 6.62 -30.99
C TYR A 233 -13.85 6.12 -30.83
N PHE A 234 -13.52 5.48 -29.71
CA PHE A 234 -12.19 4.90 -29.51
C PHE A 234 -12.25 3.56 -28.79
N THR A 235 -11.24 2.74 -29.00
CA THR A 235 -11.07 1.43 -28.36
C THR A 235 -9.62 1.23 -27.91
N ARG A 236 -9.35 0.25 -27.03
CA ARG A 236 -7.99 -0.13 -26.58
C ARG A 236 -7.26 -1.09 -27.53
N GLY A 237 -7.81 -1.36 -28.70
CA GLY A 237 -7.24 -2.32 -29.66
C GLY A 237 -7.82 -2.16 -31.06
N GLU A 238 -7.06 -2.62 -32.05
CA GLU A 238 -7.45 -2.57 -33.45
C GLU A 238 -8.73 -3.42 -33.67
N GLN A 239 -9.72 -2.86 -34.35
CA GLN A 239 -10.93 -3.54 -34.78
C GLN A 239 -10.94 -3.56 -36.31
N GLU A 240 -11.43 -4.66 -36.89
CA GLU A 240 -11.60 -4.76 -38.35
C GLU A 240 -12.61 -3.70 -38.80
N SER A 241 -12.25 -2.92 -39.83
CA SER A 241 -12.98 -1.72 -40.29
C SER A 241 -14.40 -2.00 -40.77
N ASP A 242 -14.74 -3.26 -41.05
CA ASP A 242 -16.02 -3.74 -41.58
C ASP A 242 -17.01 -4.18 -40.50
N THR A 243 -16.61 -4.16 -39.21
CA THR A 243 -17.48 -4.55 -38.08
C THR A 243 -18.22 -3.36 -37.45
N TYR A 244 -18.00 -2.15 -37.95
CA TYR A 244 -18.59 -0.93 -37.44
C TYR A 244 -20.04 -0.75 -37.91
N VAL A 245 -20.96 -0.52 -36.96
CA VAL A 245 -22.31 -0.02 -37.23
C VAL A 245 -22.47 1.27 -36.43
N ALA A 246 -22.38 2.42 -37.10
CA ALA A 246 -22.81 3.68 -36.52
C ALA A 246 -24.25 3.53 -36.04
N GLY A 247 -24.54 3.93 -34.81
CA GLY A 247 -25.89 3.84 -34.25
C GLY A 247 -26.89 4.56 -35.15
N THR A 248 -27.70 3.80 -35.88
CA THR A 248 -28.83 4.31 -36.63
C THR A 248 -29.88 4.79 -35.64
N VAL A 249 -30.01 6.10 -35.48
CA VAL A 249 -31.23 6.70 -34.97
C VAL A 249 -31.64 7.75 -35.99
N GLU A 250 -32.81 7.51 -36.60
CA GLU A 250 -33.56 8.54 -37.31
C GLU A 250 -33.63 9.78 -36.41
N ASP A 251 -33.26 10.92 -36.99
CA ASP A 251 -33.22 12.26 -36.41
C ASP A 251 -32.03 12.56 -35.47
N GLY A 252 -30.93 13.02 -36.07
CA GLY A 252 -30.32 14.31 -35.73
C GLY A 252 -29.93 14.56 -34.26
N VAL A 253 -29.24 13.63 -33.60
CA VAL A 253 -28.47 13.93 -32.37
C VAL A 253 -27.16 13.13 -32.37
N ILE A 254 -26.03 13.84 -32.30
CA ILE A 254 -24.70 13.27 -32.04
C ILE A 254 -24.81 12.42 -30.76
N ASN A 255 -24.57 11.12 -30.89
CA ASN A 255 -24.70 10.13 -29.83
C ASN A 255 -24.05 10.61 -28.51
N THR A 256 -24.88 10.99 -27.54
CA THR A 256 -24.48 11.34 -26.16
C THR A 256 -24.35 10.12 -25.24
N GLU A 257 -24.35 8.89 -25.76
CA GLU A 257 -24.24 7.66 -24.94
C GLU A 257 -23.08 6.72 -25.30
N CYS A 258 -22.08 7.19 -26.06
CA CYS A 258 -20.72 6.63 -25.99
C CYS A 258 -19.83 7.66 -25.31
N ALA A 259 -19.32 7.34 -24.11
CA ALA A 259 -18.53 8.24 -23.27
C ALA A 259 -17.40 8.94 -24.07
N PRO A 260 -17.12 10.23 -23.78
CA PRO A 260 -16.44 11.15 -24.69
C PRO A 260 -15.00 10.69 -24.97
N LEU A 261 -14.34 11.28 -25.98
CA LEU A 261 -12.92 11.10 -26.39
C LEU A 261 -11.86 11.25 -25.28
N TYR A 262 -12.25 11.19 -24.03
CA TYR A 262 -11.41 11.21 -22.86
C TYR A 262 -11.16 9.78 -22.39
N ALA A 263 -9.90 9.48 -22.09
CA ALA A 263 -9.53 8.25 -21.43
C ALA A 263 -8.96 8.56 -20.04
N ALA A 264 -9.42 7.79 -19.04
CA ALA A 264 -8.99 7.93 -17.65
C ALA A 264 -7.64 7.23 -17.39
N ASP A 265 -7.36 6.16 -18.13
CA ASP A 265 -6.29 5.21 -17.83
C ASP A 265 -5.14 5.29 -18.84
N ALA A 266 -3.93 4.90 -18.43
CA ALA A 266 -2.81 4.78 -19.36
C ALA A 266 -3.02 3.62 -20.34
N GLY A 267 -2.52 3.77 -21.56
CA GLY A 267 -2.66 2.77 -22.60
C GLY A 267 -2.59 3.36 -24.00
N GLU A 268 -2.57 2.45 -24.99
CA GLU A 268 -2.71 2.79 -26.40
C GLU A 268 -4.18 2.69 -26.79
N TYR A 269 -4.69 3.73 -27.42
CA TYR A 269 -6.07 3.86 -27.87
C TYR A 269 -6.07 4.04 -29.38
N THR A 270 -6.96 3.35 -30.08
CA THR A 270 -7.24 3.61 -31.49
C THR A 270 -8.51 4.45 -31.55
N VAL A 271 -8.39 5.66 -32.09
CA VAL A 271 -9.51 6.56 -32.35
C VAL A 271 -9.98 6.32 -33.77
N TYR A 272 -11.26 6.01 -33.93
CA TYR A 272 -11.93 5.88 -35.20
C TYR A 272 -12.81 7.09 -35.43
N TYR A 273 -12.81 7.58 -36.67
CA TYR A 273 -13.64 8.69 -37.07
C TYR A 273 -14.15 8.47 -38.49
N MET A 274 -15.35 8.96 -38.73
CA MET A 274 -16.03 8.74 -40.00
C MET A 274 -16.86 9.96 -40.38
N TRP A 275 -16.85 10.26 -41.67
CA TRP A 275 -17.70 11.25 -42.31
C TRP A 275 -18.86 10.51 -42.97
N ASP A 276 -20.09 10.80 -42.54
CA ASP A 276 -21.29 10.20 -43.12
C ASP A 276 -22.03 11.25 -43.97
N CYS A 277 -22.41 10.88 -45.19
CA CYS A 277 -23.35 11.63 -46.02
C CYS A 277 -24.54 10.73 -46.33
N ASP A 278 -25.74 11.31 -46.29
CA ASP A 278 -26.95 10.55 -46.54
C ASP A 278 -26.91 9.84 -47.92
N SER A 279 -27.65 8.75 -48.00
CA SER A 279 -27.61 7.62 -48.96
C SER A 279 -27.53 7.88 -50.49
N GLU A 280 -27.30 9.10 -50.98
CA GLU A 280 -27.11 9.43 -52.39
C GLU A 280 -25.63 9.49 -52.84
N CYS A 281 -24.68 9.44 -51.89
CA CYS A 281 -23.26 9.26 -52.19
C CYS A 281 -22.93 7.79 -52.52
N ASP A 282 -23.16 7.35 -53.76
CA ASP A 282 -22.71 6.03 -54.22
C ASP A 282 -21.18 6.04 -54.42
N GLY A 283 -20.43 5.96 -53.30
CA GLY A 283 -18.96 5.90 -53.31
C GLY A 283 -18.27 6.49 -52.09
N GLY A 284 -18.08 5.65 -51.06
CA GLY A 284 -16.94 5.78 -50.13
C GLY A 284 -17.25 6.36 -48.76
N VAL A 285 -17.75 5.52 -47.86
CA VAL A 285 -17.69 5.80 -46.41
C VAL A 285 -16.22 5.71 -45.99
N GLY A 286 -15.56 6.84 -45.80
CA GLY A 286 -14.16 6.89 -45.36
C GLY A 286 -14.06 6.73 -43.85
N ALA A 287 -14.05 5.50 -43.34
CA ALA A 287 -13.65 5.21 -41.97
C ALA A 287 -12.12 5.33 -41.87
N ASN A 288 -11.65 6.29 -41.10
CA ASN A 288 -10.23 6.50 -40.82
C ASN A 288 -9.97 6.28 -39.32
N SER A 289 -8.72 5.99 -38.99
CA SER A 289 -8.31 5.83 -37.60
C SER A 289 -6.87 6.28 -37.37
N PHE A 290 -6.56 6.63 -36.13
CA PHE A 290 -5.20 6.84 -35.65
C PHE A 290 -5.05 6.36 -34.22
N THR A 291 -3.80 6.15 -33.80
CA THR A 291 -3.47 5.74 -32.43
C THR A 291 -3.06 6.93 -31.58
N VAL A 292 -3.48 6.92 -30.32
CA VAL A 292 -3.09 7.87 -29.27
C VAL A 292 -2.58 7.07 -28.08
N THR A 293 -1.49 7.49 -27.47
CA THR A 293 -0.94 6.84 -26.28
C THR A 293 -1.02 7.78 -25.09
N ILE A 294 -1.56 7.26 -23.98
CA ILE A 294 -1.36 7.83 -22.65
C ILE A 294 -0.27 7.01 -21.97
N ASP A 295 0.91 7.61 -21.80
CA ASP A 295 2.04 6.95 -21.14
C ASP A 295 1.76 6.72 -19.65
N LYS A 296 2.33 5.65 -19.10
CA LYS A 296 2.32 5.38 -17.67
C LYS A 296 3.02 6.51 -16.91
N ALA A 297 2.46 6.90 -15.77
CA ALA A 297 3.13 7.83 -14.88
C ALA A 297 4.35 7.18 -14.21
N VAL A 298 5.39 7.97 -13.92
CA VAL A 298 6.51 7.52 -13.08
C VAL A 298 6.28 8.01 -11.65
N PRO A 299 6.20 7.13 -10.63
CA PRO A 299 5.98 7.54 -9.26
C PRO A 299 7.11 8.40 -8.71
N LYS A 300 6.80 9.61 -8.25
CA LYS A 300 7.71 10.46 -7.48
C LYS A 300 7.51 10.18 -5.99
N VAL A 301 8.41 9.37 -5.41
CA VAL A 301 8.31 8.91 -4.02
C VAL A 301 8.95 9.92 -3.05
N THR A 302 8.23 10.23 -1.98
CA THR A 302 8.73 10.87 -0.76
C THR A 302 8.90 9.77 0.30
N ALA A 303 10.14 9.58 0.76
CA ALA A 303 10.48 8.52 1.69
C ALA A 303 9.71 8.59 3.01
N PRO A 304 9.38 7.45 3.65
CA PRO A 304 8.91 7.42 5.03
C PRO A 304 9.96 7.97 5.99
N THR A 305 9.52 8.40 7.18
CA THR A 305 10.42 8.91 8.22
C THR A 305 10.50 7.92 9.38
N ALA A 306 11.71 7.61 9.86
CA ALA A 306 11.91 6.73 11.00
C ALA A 306 11.34 7.33 12.29
N ASN A 307 10.55 6.56 13.02
CA ASN A 307 10.07 6.96 14.34
C ASN A 307 11.18 6.83 15.38
N LYS A 308 11.16 7.71 16.39
CA LYS A 308 12.03 7.61 17.57
C LYS A 308 11.34 6.74 18.61
N LEU A 309 11.86 5.55 18.85
CA LEU A 309 11.18 4.51 19.64
C LEU A 309 12.07 4.02 20.78
N THR A 310 11.45 3.75 21.91
CA THR A 310 12.07 3.02 23.04
C THR A 310 11.18 1.83 23.37
N TYR A 311 11.78 0.71 23.79
CA TYR A 311 11.06 -0.50 24.16
C TYR A 311 9.98 -0.23 25.22
N SER A 312 8.76 -0.67 24.93
CA SER A 312 7.57 -0.47 25.80
C SER A 312 6.84 -1.78 26.14
N GLY A 313 7.29 -2.91 25.59
CA GLY A 313 6.60 -4.20 25.70
C GLY A 313 5.34 -4.34 24.83
N LYS A 314 5.07 -3.38 23.94
CA LYS A 314 3.94 -3.40 22.98
C LYS A 314 4.43 -3.18 21.56
N ALA A 315 3.63 -3.58 20.57
CA ALA A 315 3.91 -3.32 19.16
C ALA A 315 3.86 -1.81 18.88
N GLN A 316 4.87 -1.30 18.16
CA GLN A 316 5.03 0.11 17.81
C GLN A 316 5.28 0.24 16.30
N GLU A 317 4.64 1.22 15.65
CA GLU A 317 4.88 1.54 14.24
C GLU A 317 6.30 2.06 14.03
N LEU A 318 7.02 1.45 13.08
CA LEU A 318 8.44 1.74 12.86
C LEU A 318 8.69 3.06 12.11
N VAL A 319 7.76 3.45 11.23
CA VAL A 319 7.90 4.65 10.40
C VAL A 319 6.61 5.46 10.39
N ALA A 320 6.74 6.77 10.22
CA ALA A 320 5.66 7.59 9.69
C ALA A 320 5.60 7.39 8.17
N ALA A 321 4.39 7.16 7.64
CA ALA A 321 4.17 6.85 6.23
C ALA A 321 4.77 7.92 5.30
N GLY A 322 5.39 7.44 4.22
CA GLY A 322 5.79 8.29 3.09
C GLY A 322 4.61 8.58 2.16
N SER A 323 4.90 9.17 1.01
CA SER A 323 3.88 9.46 -0.02
C SER A 323 4.45 9.35 -1.42
N SER A 324 3.58 9.31 -2.43
CA SER A 324 3.97 9.31 -3.84
C SER A 324 3.01 10.16 -4.67
N SER A 325 3.46 10.62 -5.84
CA SER A 325 2.61 11.36 -6.78
C SER A 325 1.48 10.51 -7.39
N VAL A 326 1.68 9.20 -7.48
CA VAL A 326 0.71 8.19 -7.93
C VAL A 326 0.87 6.92 -7.10
N GLY A 327 -0.21 6.14 -6.98
CA GLY A 327 -0.24 4.93 -6.16
C GLY A 327 -0.05 5.20 -4.67
N LYS A 328 -0.04 4.13 -3.87
CA LYS A 328 0.32 4.17 -2.45
C LYS A 328 1.65 3.45 -2.23
N LEU A 329 2.33 3.77 -1.12
CA LEU A 329 3.51 3.03 -0.70
C LEU A 329 3.09 1.72 -0.03
N SER A 330 3.75 0.65 -0.44
CA SER A 330 3.78 -0.64 0.26
C SER A 330 5.11 -0.78 1.01
N TYR A 331 5.10 -1.46 2.15
CA TYR A 331 6.21 -1.61 3.08
C TYR A 331 6.55 -3.08 3.34
N SER A 332 7.79 -3.34 3.76
CA SER A 332 8.27 -4.69 4.06
C SER A 332 9.41 -4.69 5.09
N LEU A 333 9.46 -5.73 5.94
CA LEU A 333 10.57 -6.00 6.86
C LEU A 333 11.59 -7.03 6.31
N ASP A 334 11.21 -7.84 5.33
CA ASP A 334 12.07 -8.85 4.72
C ASP A 334 12.61 -8.44 3.34
N GLY A 335 12.14 -7.31 2.81
CA GLY A 335 12.47 -6.80 1.47
C GLY A 335 11.87 -7.61 0.33
N LYS A 336 10.95 -8.53 0.62
CA LYS A 336 10.36 -9.48 -0.35
C LYS A 336 8.84 -9.40 -0.37
N THR A 337 8.22 -9.42 0.80
CA THR A 337 6.77 -9.42 0.97
C THR A 337 6.33 -8.02 1.36
N PHE A 338 5.58 -7.35 0.47
CA PHE A 338 5.15 -5.97 0.65
C PHE A 338 3.65 -5.88 0.94
N SER A 339 3.24 -4.95 1.81
CA SER A 339 1.83 -4.62 2.09
C SER A 339 1.64 -3.11 2.30
N GLU A 340 0.43 -2.59 2.12
CA GLU A 340 0.14 -1.16 2.41
C GLU A 340 0.15 -0.83 3.92
N GLU A 341 0.26 -1.83 4.80
CA GLU A 341 0.27 -1.64 6.24
C GLU A 341 1.64 -1.16 6.74
N ILE A 342 1.63 -0.19 7.67
CA ILE A 342 2.86 0.29 8.30
C ILE A 342 3.43 -0.83 9.18
N PRO A 343 4.70 -1.25 8.98
CA PRO A 343 5.28 -2.31 9.77
C PRO A 343 5.42 -1.91 11.24
N THR A 344 5.18 -2.88 12.12
CA THR A 344 5.33 -2.71 13.57
C THR A 344 6.38 -3.66 14.14
N ALA A 345 6.98 -3.27 15.27
CA ALA A 345 7.85 -4.13 16.06
C ALA A 345 7.61 -3.96 17.56
N THR A 346 7.80 -5.04 18.31
CA THR A 346 7.70 -5.03 19.78
C THR A 346 9.07 -5.04 20.45
N ALA A 347 10.02 -5.82 19.93
CA ALA A 347 11.35 -5.97 20.52
C ALA A 347 12.24 -4.76 20.24
N ALA A 348 13.15 -4.45 21.16
CA ALA A 348 14.24 -3.52 20.87
C ALA A 348 15.15 -4.09 19.78
N GLY A 349 15.78 -3.22 19.01
CA GLY A 349 16.70 -3.60 17.96
C GLY A 349 16.65 -2.69 16.74
N LYS A 350 17.45 -3.06 15.74
CA LYS A 350 17.51 -2.38 14.44
C LYS A 350 16.64 -3.10 13.43
N TYR A 351 15.85 -2.33 12.70
CA TYR A 351 14.93 -2.81 11.67
C TYR A 351 15.21 -2.06 10.37
N THR A 352 15.20 -2.78 9.26
CA THR A 352 15.21 -2.16 7.92
C THR A 352 13.80 -2.23 7.36
N VAL A 353 13.18 -1.07 7.14
CA VAL A 353 11.88 -0.96 6.49
C VAL A 353 12.10 -0.63 5.02
N TRP A 354 11.75 -1.56 4.16
CA TRP A 354 11.75 -1.40 2.71
C TRP A 354 10.41 -0.79 2.26
N TYR A 355 10.43 0.03 1.22
CA TYR A 355 9.21 0.65 0.68
C TYR A 355 9.29 0.81 -0.84
N LYS A 356 8.13 0.71 -1.52
CA LYS A 356 7.99 0.96 -2.96
C LYS A 356 6.55 1.28 -3.34
N VAL A 357 6.35 1.75 -4.57
CA VAL A 357 5.06 1.78 -5.26
C VAL A 357 5.06 0.65 -6.30
N ASP A 358 4.05 -0.21 -6.25
CA ASP A 358 3.91 -1.32 -7.20
C ASP A 358 3.44 -0.84 -8.58
N GLU A 359 3.90 -1.52 -9.63
CA GLU A 359 3.48 -1.27 -11.01
C GLU A 359 2.00 -1.59 -11.19
N THR A 360 1.32 -0.77 -11.99
CA THR A 360 -0.04 -1.04 -12.46
C THR A 360 -0.14 -0.82 -13.97
N SER A 361 -1.35 -0.88 -14.53
CA SER A 361 -1.59 -0.43 -15.90
C SER A 361 -1.34 1.07 -16.09
N ASN A 362 -1.44 1.88 -15.04
CA ASN A 362 -1.45 3.35 -15.13
C ASN A 362 -0.13 4.02 -14.74
N TRP A 363 0.74 3.33 -13.99
CA TRP A 363 2.06 3.82 -13.60
C TRP A 363 3.07 2.69 -13.48
N GLU A 364 4.34 3.06 -13.64
CA GLU A 364 5.49 2.16 -13.48
C GLU A 364 5.75 1.83 -12.01
N ALA A 365 6.49 0.75 -11.73
CA ALA A 365 7.01 0.52 -10.38
C ALA A 365 8.02 1.60 -10.00
N SER A 366 8.03 2.01 -8.73
CA SER A 366 9.14 2.82 -8.20
C SER A 366 10.38 1.96 -7.95
N GLU A 367 11.55 2.60 -7.87
CA GLU A 367 12.70 1.95 -7.24
C GLU A 367 12.37 1.58 -5.78
N VAL A 368 12.96 0.48 -5.32
CA VAL A 368 12.80 0.03 -3.93
C VAL A 368 13.71 0.86 -3.04
N GLY A 369 13.13 1.59 -2.10
CA GLY A 369 13.85 2.32 -1.05
C GLY A 369 13.91 1.55 0.26
N SER A 370 14.79 1.98 1.16
CA SER A 370 14.89 1.43 2.52
C SER A 370 15.26 2.50 3.54
N ILE A 371 14.77 2.35 4.76
CA ILE A 371 15.14 3.18 5.91
C ILE A 371 15.45 2.30 7.13
N GLU A 372 16.54 2.62 7.84
CA GLU A 372 16.85 1.98 9.13
C GLU A 372 16.09 2.67 10.26
N VAL A 373 15.43 1.88 11.10
CA VAL A 373 14.71 2.32 12.30
C VAL A 373 15.29 1.58 13.48
N THR A 374 15.54 2.28 14.58
CA THR A 374 15.99 1.67 15.84
C THR A 374 14.90 1.80 16.89
N VAL A 375 14.55 0.68 17.52
CA VAL A 375 13.80 0.65 18.79
C VAL A 375 14.84 0.53 19.90
N ASP A 376 15.07 1.61 20.62
CA ASP A 376 16.07 1.66 21.70
C ASP A 376 15.67 0.73 22.85
N HIS A 377 16.66 0.09 23.47
CA HIS A 377 16.47 -0.68 24.70
C HIS A 377 15.97 0.22 25.85
N LEU A 378 15.20 -0.36 26.77
CA LEU A 378 14.75 0.34 27.97
C LEU A 378 15.67 0.02 29.15
N TYR A 379 16.50 0.99 29.56
CA TYR A 379 17.43 0.81 30.67
C TYR A 379 16.82 1.23 32.02
N THR A 380 16.66 0.28 32.93
CA THR A 380 16.16 0.50 34.29
C THR A 380 17.32 0.62 35.26
N LYS A 381 17.40 1.74 36.00
CA LYS A 381 18.45 1.99 37.00
C LYS A 381 18.20 1.17 38.27
N HIS A 382 19.27 0.63 38.83
CA HIS A 382 19.36 0.03 40.16
C HIS A 382 20.43 0.77 40.94
N GLU A 383 20.09 1.31 42.11
CA GLU A 383 21.00 2.12 42.91
C GLU A 383 21.84 1.26 43.85
N LYS A 384 23.07 1.73 44.12
CA LYS A 384 23.94 1.13 45.13
C LYS A 384 23.22 1.05 46.47
N THR A 385 23.07 -0.17 46.97
CA THR A 385 22.40 -0.42 48.25
C THR A 385 22.86 -1.72 48.87
N ASP A 386 22.85 -1.81 50.20
CA ASP A 386 23.14 -3.06 50.89
C ASP A 386 21.98 -4.05 50.75
N ALA A 387 22.29 -5.34 50.61
CA ALA A 387 21.26 -6.38 50.60
C ALA A 387 20.53 -6.48 51.95
N THR A 388 19.23 -6.75 51.90
CA THR A 388 18.38 -6.99 53.08
C THR A 388 18.18 -8.50 53.28
N CYS A 389 17.28 -8.90 54.18
CA CYS A 389 16.96 -10.32 54.36
C CYS A 389 16.17 -10.89 53.16
N THR A 390 15.38 -10.06 52.49
CA THR A 390 14.43 -10.47 51.43
C THR A 390 14.76 -9.90 50.06
N GLU A 391 15.46 -8.76 50.00
CA GLU A 391 15.79 -8.06 48.76
C GLU A 391 17.29 -8.09 48.48
N ASN A 392 17.64 -8.27 47.21
CA ASN A 392 19.01 -8.15 46.74
C ASN A 392 19.49 -6.69 46.87
N GLY A 393 20.79 -6.53 47.15
CA GLY A 393 21.48 -5.25 47.09
C GLY A 393 22.31 -5.10 45.80
N ALA A 394 23.07 -4.02 45.74
CA ALA A 394 23.91 -3.65 44.62
C ALA A 394 25.25 -3.06 45.11
N LYS A 395 26.37 -3.54 44.57
CA LYS A 395 27.72 -3.05 44.93
C LYS A 395 27.96 -1.60 44.48
N GLU A 396 27.33 -1.21 43.39
CA GLU A 396 27.38 0.10 42.75
C GLU A 396 26.09 0.33 41.92
N ASP A 397 25.89 1.55 41.42
CA ASP A 397 24.79 1.85 40.50
C ASP A 397 24.96 1.05 39.19
N TYR A 398 23.89 0.44 38.71
CA TYR A 398 23.89 -0.29 37.43
C TYR A 398 22.53 -0.17 36.73
N TRP A 399 22.48 -0.58 35.47
CA TRP A 399 21.27 -0.60 34.65
C TRP A 399 21.00 -1.99 34.12
N THR A 400 19.73 -2.34 33.97
CA THR A 400 19.30 -3.55 33.25
C THR A 400 18.43 -3.19 32.06
N ASN A 401 18.59 -3.88 30.94
CA ASN A 401 17.65 -3.81 29.81
C ASN A 401 16.51 -4.84 29.97
N GLU A 402 15.56 -4.82 29.04
CA GLU A 402 14.43 -5.76 29.01
C GLU A 402 14.83 -7.22 28.75
N LEU A 403 16.06 -7.48 28.31
CA LEU A 403 16.63 -8.83 28.12
C LEU A 403 17.29 -9.37 29.41
N GLY A 404 17.34 -8.58 30.48
CA GLY A 404 17.98 -8.95 31.74
C GLY A 404 19.51 -8.82 31.72
N GLU A 405 20.06 -8.10 30.75
CA GLU A 405 21.50 -7.83 30.66
C GLU A 405 21.87 -6.63 31.53
N PHE A 406 23.11 -6.60 32.04
CA PHE A 406 23.58 -5.61 33.01
C PHE A 406 24.55 -4.61 32.34
N PHE A 407 24.45 -3.33 32.72
CA PHE A 407 25.26 -2.24 32.18
C PHE A 407 25.68 -1.26 33.27
N SER A 408 26.84 -0.61 33.11
CA SER A 408 27.32 0.44 34.03
C SER A 408 26.88 1.86 33.64
N ASP A 409 26.12 2.00 32.55
CA ASP A 409 25.61 3.28 32.05
C ASP A 409 24.16 3.16 31.57
N ASN A 410 23.51 4.31 31.38
CA ASN A 410 22.09 4.40 31.01
C ASN A 410 21.81 4.33 29.50
N LYS A 411 22.81 4.01 28.67
CA LYS A 411 22.71 3.86 27.20
C LYS A 411 23.03 2.44 26.73
N GLY A 412 23.54 1.60 27.64
CA GLY A 412 23.98 0.24 27.39
C GLY A 412 25.24 0.12 26.54
N GLU A 413 26.10 1.13 26.60
CA GLU A 413 27.38 1.11 25.87
C GLU A 413 28.42 0.22 26.59
N ASN A 414 28.32 0.09 27.91
CA ASN A 414 29.26 -0.64 28.76
C ASN A 414 28.57 -1.81 29.48
N LYS A 415 28.57 -2.97 28.83
CA LYS A 415 28.03 -4.21 29.39
C LYS A 415 28.90 -4.72 30.54
N ILE A 416 28.27 -5.15 31.62
CA ILE A 416 28.91 -5.73 32.81
C ILE A 416 28.30 -7.09 33.15
N ASP A 417 28.94 -7.80 34.08
CA ASP A 417 28.43 -9.07 34.60
C ASP A 417 27.48 -8.86 35.79
N SER A 418 26.61 -9.84 36.04
CA SER A 418 25.69 -9.89 37.18
C SER A 418 26.35 -9.82 38.56
N SER A 419 27.68 -9.95 38.65
CA SER A 419 28.47 -9.81 39.87
C SER A 419 28.29 -8.48 40.63
N VAL A 420 27.68 -7.46 40.03
CA VAL A 420 27.25 -6.22 40.71
C VAL A 420 26.13 -6.46 41.73
N VAL A 421 25.32 -7.51 41.54
CA VAL A 421 24.21 -7.87 42.44
C VAL A 421 24.75 -8.53 43.71
N ILE A 422 24.28 -8.06 44.86
CA ILE A 422 24.51 -8.67 46.16
C ILE A 422 23.25 -9.48 46.49
N PRO A 423 23.29 -10.83 46.53
CA PRO A 423 22.12 -11.62 46.87
C PRO A 423 21.55 -11.26 48.25
N ALA A 424 20.23 -11.37 48.40
CA ALA A 424 19.55 -11.23 49.67
C ALA A 424 20.21 -12.12 50.73
N LYS A 425 20.37 -11.60 51.94
CA LYS A 425 21.09 -12.27 53.04
C LYS A 425 20.35 -13.51 53.56
N GLY A 426 19.05 -13.61 53.28
CA GLY A 426 18.16 -14.57 53.91
C GLY A 426 17.92 -14.23 55.39
N HIS A 427 17.13 -15.06 56.06
CA HIS A 427 16.81 -14.85 57.48
C HIS A 427 17.82 -15.57 58.39
N ASP A 428 18.46 -14.81 59.30
CA ASP A 428 19.19 -15.37 60.46
C ASP A 428 18.20 -15.58 61.61
N LEU A 429 17.50 -16.71 61.59
CA LEU A 429 16.44 -17.03 62.53
C LEU A 429 16.99 -17.42 63.92
N ASP A 430 16.52 -16.75 64.97
CA ASP A 430 16.94 -16.99 66.35
C ASP A 430 16.25 -18.22 66.96
N THR A 431 16.81 -19.38 66.66
CA THR A 431 16.37 -20.66 67.24
C THR A 431 16.60 -20.80 68.76
N LYS A 432 17.23 -19.82 69.43
CA LYS A 432 17.39 -19.81 70.89
C LYS A 432 16.32 -18.98 71.61
N ALA A 433 15.74 -17.99 70.94
CA ALA A 433 14.73 -17.08 71.48
C ALA A 433 13.35 -17.33 70.85
N LEU A 434 12.93 -18.59 70.84
CA LEU A 434 11.67 -19.02 70.26
C LEU A 434 10.48 -18.69 71.17
N VAL A 435 9.35 -18.30 70.58
CA VAL A 435 8.12 -17.95 71.30
C VAL A 435 7.03 -18.94 70.93
N TRP A 436 6.46 -19.62 71.92
CA TRP A 436 5.34 -20.54 71.71
C TRP A 436 4.02 -19.79 71.76
N VAL A 437 3.23 -19.93 70.69
CA VAL A 437 1.87 -19.41 70.62
C VAL A 437 0.92 -20.59 70.74
N TRP A 438 0.04 -20.53 71.73
CA TRP A 438 -0.99 -21.54 71.98
C TRP A 438 -2.35 -20.92 71.74
N THR A 439 -3.10 -21.47 70.80
CA THR A 439 -4.45 -21.01 70.44
C THR A 439 -5.47 -22.05 70.87
N GLU A 440 -6.46 -21.63 71.65
CA GLU A 440 -7.56 -22.51 72.07
C GLU A 440 -8.47 -22.83 70.87
N THR A 441 -8.88 -24.09 70.76
CA THR A 441 -9.77 -24.58 69.72
C THR A 441 -10.88 -25.42 70.33
N GLU A 442 -11.94 -25.72 69.57
CA GLU A 442 -13.06 -26.54 70.06
C GLU A 442 -12.64 -27.93 70.58
N ASN A 443 -11.48 -28.43 70.14
CA ASN A 443 -10.98 -29.76 70.48
C ASN A 443 -9.66 -29.72 71.30
N GLY A 444 -9.32 -28.59 71.91
CA GLY A 444 -8.12 -28.44 72.75
C GLY A 444 -7.30 -27.22 72.40
N PHE A 445 -6.04 -27.41 72.02
CA PHE A 445 -5.16 -26.31 71.62
C PHE A 445 -4.40 -26.66 70.34
N ASP A 446 -4.31 -25.67 69.45
CA ASP A 446 -3.27 -25.61 68.43
C ASP A 446 -2.05 -24.88 68.98
N ALA A 447 -0.87 -25.24 68.50
CA ALA A 447 0.37 -24.58 68.88
C ALA A 447 1.23 -24.28 67.65
N SER A 448 1.96 -23.18 67.72
CA SER A 448 3.04 -22.88 66.79
C SER A 448 4.22 -22.26 67.53
N VAL A 449 5.38 -22.34 66.88
CA VAL A 449 6.59 -21.69 67.37
C VAL A 449 6.96 -20.56 66.42
N GLN A 450 7.01 -19.35 66.98
CA GLN A 450 7.45 -18.14 66.29
C GLN A 450 8.95 -17.97 66.49
N ILE A 451 9.68 -17.93 65.36
CA ILE A 451 11.12 -17.77 65.32
C ILE A 451 11.44 -16.44 64.66
N LYS A 452 11.99 -15.50 65.43
CA LYS A 452 12.30 -14.16 64.95
C LYS A 452 13.65 -14.12 64.26
N CYS A 453 13.74 -13.48 63.10
CA CYS A 453 15.01 -13.16 62.44
C CYS A 453 15.75 -12.10 63.25
N LYS A 454 17.02 -12.33 63.58
CA LYS A 454 17.86 -11.39 64.33
C LYS A 454 18.15 -10.12 63.55
N THR A 455 18.15 -10.20 62.23
CA THR A 455 18.55 -9.11 61.34
C THR A 455 17.39 -8.19 60.99
N CYS A 456 16.26 -8.72 60.51
CA CYS A 456 15.10 -7.90 60.10
C CYS A 456 13.94 -7.91 61.11
N GLY A 457 13.90 -8.87 62.03
CA GLY A 457 12.81 -9.01 62.98
C GLY A 457 11.56 -9.70 62.42
N ASP A 458 11.56 -10.12 61.16
CA ASP A 458 10.51 -10.95 60.58
C ASP A 458 10.38 -12.26 61.35
N ILE A 459 9.16 -12.79 61.41
CA ILE A 459 8.82 -13.97 62.20
C ILE A 459 8.48 -15.11 61.25
N GLU A 460 9.24 -16.20 61.37
CA GLU A 460 8.89 -17.49 60.78
C GLU A 460 7.96 -18.21 61.76
N ASP A 461 6.77 -18.58 61.31
CA ASP A 461 5.77 -19.29 62.11
C ASP A 461 5.74 -20.77 61.72
N VAL A 462 6.25 -21.62 62.62
CA VAL A 462 6.33 -23.07 62.39
C VAL A 462 5.22 -23.75 63.18
N LYS A 463 4.27 -24.32 62.45
CA LYS A 463 3.17 -25.10 63.04
C LYS A 463 3.72 -26.31 63.81
N ALA A 464 3.20 -26.52 65.01
CA ALA A 464 3.56 -27.66 65.85
C ALA A 464 2.47 -28.74 65.81
N GLU A 465 2.89 -30.00 65.96
CA GLU A 465 1.98 -31.12 66.22
C GLU A 465 1.69 -31.17 67.73
N VAL A 466 0.42 -31.20 68.12
CA VAL A 466 -0.01 -31.19 69.54
C VAL A 466 -0.58 -32.55 69.91
N LYS A 467 -0.10 -33.11 71.03
CA LYS A 467 -0.65 -34.32 71.65
C LYS A 467 -1.12 -34.01 73.07
N SER A 468 -2.21 -34.61 73.52
CA SER A 468 -2.75 -34.41 74.86
C SER A 468 -2.77 -35.72 75.66
N GLU A 469 -2.54 -35.60 76.97
CA GLU A 469 -2.64 -36.69 77.94
C GLU A 469 -3.39 -36.19 79.19
N ASP A 470 -4.46 -36.88 79.58
CA ASP A 470 -5.28 -36.55 80.76
C ASP A 470 -5.08 -37.61 81.84
N ASN A 471 -4.67 -37.17 83.03
CA ASN A 471 -4.44 -38.03 84.19
C ASN A 471 -5.61 -38.00 85.21
N GLY A 472 -6.74 -37.40 84.85
CA GLY A 472 -7.94 -37.26 85.69
C GLY A 472 -7.91 -36.08 86.67
N LYS A 473 -6.75 -35.42 86.84
CA LYS A 473 -6.62 -34.16 87.60
C LYS A 473 -6.21 -32.99 86.71
N GLN A 474 -5.52 -33.26 85.61
CA GLN A 474 -4.91 -32.27 84.74
C GLN A 474 -4.74 -32.85 83.34
N THR A 475 -5.00 -32.05 82.30
CA THR A 475 -4.61 -32.38 80.92
C THR A 475 -3.29 -31.69 80.60
N THR A 476 -2.31 -32.47 80.14
CA THR A 476 -1.04 -31.96 79.62
C THR A 476 -1.08 -31.98 78.09
N TYR A 477 -0.89 -30.83 77.46
CA TYR A 477 -0.71 -30.71 76.02
C TYR A 477 0.78 -30.56 75.73
N THR A 478 1.33 -31.44 74.90
CA THR A 478 2.73 -31.40 74.43
C THR A 478 2.74 -31.04 72.95
N ALA A 479 3.31 -29.88 72.63
CA ALA A 479 3.52 -29.44 71.26
C ALA A 479 4.94 -29.79 70.80
N THR A 480 5.07 -30.28 69.58
CA THR A 480 6.34 -30.66 68.93
C THR A 480 6.46 -29.97 67.57
N ALA A 481 7.46 -29.13 67.39
CA ALA A 481 7.76 -28.47 66.12
C ALA A 481 9.13 -28.90 65.61
N VAL A 482 9.28 -29.09 64.30
CA VAL A 482 10.56 -29.43 63.66
C VAL A 482 10.97 -28.28 62.75
N TYR A 483 12.14 -27.69 63.03
CA TYR A 483 12.70 -26.60 62.23
C TYR A 483 14.22 -26.76 62.10
N GLY A 484 14.75 -26.65 60.87
CA GLY A 484 16.19 -26.80 60.60
C GLY A 484 16.77 -28.16 61.04
N GLY A 485 15.98 -29.24 60.96
CA GLY A 485 16.37 -30.58 61.40
C GLY A 485 16.44 -30.77 62.92
N LYS A 486 16.04 -29.76 63.72
CA LYS A 486 15.96 -29.83 65.17
C LYS A 486 14.50 -29.88 65.62
N THR A 487 14.27 -30.60 66.72
CA THR A 487 12.95 -30.72 67.34
C THR A 487 12.87 -29.81 68.57
N TYR A 488 11.80 -29.03 68.64
CA TYR A 488 11.48 -28.15 69.75
C TYR A 488 10.18 -28.61 70.38
N THR A 489 10.14 -28.65 71.71
CA THR A 489 8.97 -29.10 72.47
C THR A 489 8.57 -28.08 73.51
N ASN A 490 7.27 -27.90 73.72
CA ASN A 490 6.73 -27.12 74.83
C ASN A 490 5.47 -27.78 75.37
N THR A 491 5.23 -27.61 76.66
CA THR A 491 4.08 -28.19 77.34
C THR A 491 3.20 -27.09 77.89
N LYS A 492 1.90 -27.16 77.60
CA LYS A 492 0.88 -26.35 78.26
C LYS A 492 0.04 -27.27 79.12
N ILE A 493 -0.07 -26.93 80.40
CA ILE A 493 -0.79 -27.76 81.36
C ILE A 493 -2.05 -27.05 81.83
N VAL A 494 -3.18 -27.75 81.76
CA VAL A 494 -4.50 -27.23 82.12
C VAL A 494 -5.05 -28.07 83.27
N ASP A 495 -5.22 -27.43 84.42
CA ASP A 495 -5.80 -28.06 85.60
C ASP A 495 -7.26 -28.42 85.34
N ASN A 496 -7.52 -29.72 85.31
CA ASN A 496 -8.87 -30.29 85.32
C ASN A 496 -9.34 -30.48 86.76
N THR A 497 -8.80 -29.74 87.74
CA THR A 497 -9.19 -29.87 89.15
C THR A 497 -10.59 -29.32 89.33
N TYR A 498 -11.57 -30.17 89.07
CA TYR A 498 -12.93 -29.94 89.47
C TYR A 498 -13.14 -30.44 90.90
N ILE A 499 -13.97 -29.73 91.66
CA ILE A 499 -14.37 -30.18 92.99
C ILE A 499 -15.41 -31.29 92.81
N LEU A 500 -15.07 -32.52 93.16
CA LEU A 500 -16.01 -33.65 93.16
C LEU A 500 -17.22 -33.33 94.04
N GLY A 501 -18.41 -33.39 93.47
CA GLY A 501 -19.67 -33.01 94.09
C GLY A 501 -20.12 -31.57 93.81
N ASP A 502 -19.28 -30.70 93.26
CA ASP A 502 -19.64 -29.33 92.83
C ASP A 502 -20.21 -29.37 91.40
N VAL A 503 -21.41 -29.92 91.29
CA VAL A 503 -22.03 -30.18 89.99
C VAL A 503 -22.35 -28.87 89.27
N ASN A 504 -22.71 -27.81 89.98
CA ASN A 504 -22.99 -26.52 89.36
C ASN A 504 -21.73 -25.71 89.00
N GLY A 505 -20.55 -26.03 89.56
CA GLY A 505 -19.28 -25.37 89.30
C GLY A 505 -19.12 -24.04 90.02
N ASP A 506 -19.84 -23.81 91.13
CA ASP A 506 -19.80 -22.56 91.90
C ASP A 506 -18.71 -22.52 92.98
N GLY A 507 -17.89 -23.56 93.04
CA GLY A 507 -16.80 -23.74 94.01
C GLY A 507 -17.25 -24.29 95.36
N LYS A 508 -18.55 -24.59 95.56
CA LYS A 508 -19.12 -25.02 96.85
C LYS A 508 -20.07 -26.20 96.69
N ILE A 509 -19.68 -27.36 97.24
CA ILE A 509 -20.57 -28.54 97.29
C ILE A 509 -21.72 -28.31 98.28
N ASN A 510 -22.94 -28.13 97.78
CA ASN A 510 -24.12 -27.85 98.61
C ASN A 510 -25.43 -28.49 98.08
N ILE A 511 -26.58 -28.12 98.67
CA ILE A 511 -27.89 -28.68 98.28
C ILE A 511 -28.23 -28.43 96.81
N THR A 512 -27.71 -27.35 96.23
CA THR A 512 -27.93 -26.99 94.83
C THR A 512 -27.34 -28.04 93.89
N ASP A 513 -26.14 -28.56 94.20
CA ASP A 513 -25.53 -29.66 93.44
C ASP A 513 -26.32 -30.94 93.59
N LEU A 514 -26.77 -31.23 94.82
CA LEU A 514 -27.60 -32.39 95.10
C LEU A 514 -28.88 -32.39 94.27
N THR A 515 -29.53 -31.23 94.13
CA THR A 515 -30.74 -31.11 93.31
C THR A 515 -30.48 -31.36 91.83
N LYS A 516 -29.31 -30.98 91.31
CA LYS A 516 -28.92 -31.24 89.92
C LYS A 516 -28.70 -32.73 89.67
N VAL A 517 -27.96 -33.42 90.56
CA VAL A 517 -27.78 -34.89 90.47
C VAL A 517 -29.11 -35.60 90.59
N ALA A 518 -29.98 -35.19 91.53
CA ALA A 518 -31.29 -35.80 91.71
C ALA A 518 -32.18 -35.66 90.48
N ALA A 519 -32.14 -34.50 89.81
CA ALA A 519 -32.89 -34.27 88.59
C ALA A 519 -32.40 -35.15 87.43
N HIS A 520 -31.09 -35.39 87.34
CA HIS A 520 -30.48 -36.27 86.34
C HIS A 520 -30.81 -37.74 86.57
N VAL A 521 -30.66 -38.23 87.80
CA VAL A 521 -31.03 -39.61 88.17
C VAL A 521 -32.52 -39.88 87.94
N LYS A 522 -33.38 -38.87 88.11
CA LYS A 522 -34.82 -38.95 87.82
C LYS A 522 -35.16 -38.75 86.33
N GLY A 523 -34.17 -38.55 85.46
CA GLY A 523 -34.34 -38.27 84.04
C GLY A 523 -35.07 -36.97 83.72
N LYS A 524 -35.19 -36.05 84.70
CA LYS A 524 -35.93 -34.78 84.54
C LYS A 524 -35.06 -33.68 83.94
N LYS A 525 -33.75 -33.69 84.21
CA LYS A 525 -32.79 -32.76 83.63
C LYS A 525 -31.43 -33.43 83.54
N MET A 526 -30.96 -33.67 82.32
CA MET A 526 -29.68 -34.36 82.10
C MET A 526 -28.49 -33.43 82.36
N LEU A 527 -27.46 -33.95 83.02
CA LEU A 527 -26.18 -33.27 83.20
C LEU A 527 -25.38 -33.30 81.90
N ASN A 528 -24.58 -32.26 81.66
CA ASN A 528 -23.60 -32.28 80.57
C ASN A 528 -22.34 -33.06 80.98
N ALA A 529 -21.40 -33.28 80.05
CA ALA A 529 -20.21 -34.11 80.29
C ALA A 529 -19.38 -33.68 81.51
N ASP A 530 -19.16 -32.38 81.70
CA ASP A 530 -18.40 -31.87 82.85
C ASP A 530 -19.17 -32.00 84.16
N GLN A 531 -20.49 -31.78 84.12
CA GLN A 531 -21.35 -31.99 85.27
C GLN A 531 -21.44 -33.47 85.66
N ILE A 532 -21.44 -34.39 84.68
CA ILE A 532 -21.37 -35.84 84.92
C ILE A 532 -20.06 -36.18 85.61
N ARG A 533 -18.92 -35.68 85.10
CA ARG A 533 -17.60 -35.89 85.73
C ARG A 533 -17.54 -35.38 87.17
N ARG A 534 -18.19 -34.25 87.48
CA ARG A 534 -18.28 -33.71 88.86
C ARG A 534 -19.28 -34.45 89.74
N ALA A 535 -20.31 -35.04 89.14
CA ALA A 535 -21.38 -35.73 89.85
C ALA A 535 -21.08 -37.20 90.13
N ASP A 536 -20.17 -37.83 89.38
CA ASP A 536 -19.70 -39.21 89.61
C ASP A 536 -18.74 -39.24 90.80
N ILE A 537 -19.30 -39.34 91.99
CA ILE A 537 -18.57 -39.22 93.26
C ILE A 537 -17.93 -40.55 93.64
N ASN A 538 -18.44 -41.67 93.13
CA ASN A 538 -17.84 -42.98 93.37
C ASN A 538 -16.80 -43.40 92.32
N GLY A 539 -16.71 -42.69 91.19
CA GLY A 539 -15.75 -42.93 90.13
C GLY A 539 -16.03 -44.21 89.34
N ASP A 540 -17.28 -44.68 89.32
CA ASP A 540 -17.66 -45.90 88.59
C ASP A 540 -18.00 -45.63 87.11
N GLY A 541 -17.94 -44.38 86.67
CA GLY A 541 -18.21 -43.93 85.32
C GLY A 541 -19.69 -43.66 85.03
N SER A 542 -20.59 -43.78 86.02
CA SER A 542 -22.04 -43.63 85.84
C SER A 542 -22.73 -42.88 86.98
N VAL A 543 -23.27 -41.70 86.71
CA VAL A 543 -24.00 -40.91 87.73
C VAL A 543 -25.37 -41.52 88.02
N ASN A 544 -25.49 -42.15 89.19
CA ASN A 544 -26.71 -42.85 89.59
C ASN A 544 -27.14 -42.55 91.04
N ILE A 545 -28.09 -43.33 91.57
CA ILE A 545 -28.60 -43.15 92.94
C ILE A 545 -27.50 -43.27 94.00
N THR A 546 -26.42 -44.00 93.70
CA THR A 546 -25.25 -44.19 94.56
C THR A 546 -24.51 -42.88 94.75
N ASP A 547 -24.25 -42.13 93.67
CA ASP A 547 -23.62 -40.80 93.74
C ASP A 547 -24.50 -39.79 94.43
N LEU A 548 -25.80 -39.81 94.12
CA LEU A 548 -26.77 -38.94 94.79
C LEU A 548 -26.76 -39.18 96.31
N THR A 549 -26.66 -40.44 96.74
CA THR A 549 -26.63 -40.81 98.16
C THR A 549 -25.32 -40.39 98.81
N LYS A 550 -24.17 -40.53 98.13
CA LYS A 550 -22.87 -40.06 98.61
C LYS A 550 -22.82 -38.53 98.74
N LEU A 551 -23.32 -37.80 97.74
CA LEU A 551 -23.46 -36.35 97.76
C LEU A 551 -24.36 -35.89 98.92
N ALA A 552 -25.51 -36.56 99.11
CA ALA A 552 -26.43 -36.24 100.20
C ALA A 552 -25.81 -36.47 101.58
N ALA A 553 -24.97 -37.50 101.72
CA ALA A 553 -24.25 -37.77 102.96
C ALA A 553 -23.20 -36.69 103.27
N TYR A 554 -22.51 -36.20 102.24
CA TYR A 554 -21.56 -35.10 102.35
C TYR A 554 -22.23 -33.79 102.76
N VAL A 555 -23.29 -33.39 102.04
CA VAL A 555 -24.05 -32.15 102.34
C VAL A 555 -24.65 -32.19 103.77
N LYS A 556 -24.97 -33.38 104.29
CA LYS A 556 -25.44 -33.59 105.68
C LYS A 556 -24.33 -33.71 106.73
N GLY A 557 -23.06 -33.54 106.34
CA GLY A 557 -21.90 -33.61 107.24
C GLY A 557 -21.56 -35.01 107.78
N LYS A 558 -22.06 -36.08 107.14
CA LYS A 558 -21.94 -37.46 107.66
C LYS A 558 -20.72 -38.22 107.12
N LYS A 559 -20.17 -37.84 105.97
CA LYS A 559 -18.95 -38.43 105.37
C LYS A 559 -18.22 -37.40 104.50
N LEU A 560 -16.90 -37.49 104.42
CA LEU A 560 -16.08 -36.73 103.47
C LEU A 560 -16.11 -37.38 102.08
N ILE A 561 -16.23 -36.58 101.03
CA ILE A 561 -15.92 -36.99 99.65
C ILE A 561 -14.39 -36.97 99.55
N ARG A 562 -13.78 -38.04 99.05
CA ARG A 562 -12.33 -38.15 98.83
C ARG A 562 -12.05 -38.44 97.37
#